data_AF-A0A958I7B6-F1
#
_entry.id   AF-A0A958I7B6-F1
#
_cell.length_a   1.000
_cell.length_b   1.000
_cell.length_c   1.000
_cell.angle_alpha   90.00
_cell.angle_beta   90.00
_cell.angle_gamma   90.00
#
_symmetry.space_group_name_H-M   'P 1'
#
loop_
_entity.id
_entity.type
_entity.pdbx_description
1 polymer ?
#
loop_
_entity_poly.entity_id
_entity_poly.type
_entity_poly.pdbx_seq_one_letter_code
_entity_poly.pdbx_strand_id
1 'polypeptide(L)'
;MTHPNNIDWIVFDIGGVLINIDFQPTIGMLSQRSGLPEPDVRNVLLGRSDGGGVLADALSTGNIDLKTYLSETIRALKGCISPRELIILRQAELTTVNKALAQTLPKLKSRYHLACFSNSNVIHWGYML
;
A
#
# COMPACT_ATOMS: atom_id res chain seq x y z
N MET A 1 -1.75 39.62 11.96
CA MET A 1 -1.98 38.30 11.33
C MET A 1 -1.68 37.26 12.38
N THR A 2 -2.71 36.63 12.93
CA THR A 2 -2.58 35.55 13.90
C THR A 2 -2.05 34.32 13.17
N HIS A 3 -0.83 33.89 13.48
CA HIS A 3 -0.28 32.64 12.95
C HIS A 3 -1.22 31.51 13.36
N PRO A 4 -1.71 30.68 12.42
CA PRO A 4 -2.50 29.52 12.80
C PRO A 4 -1.58 28.51 13.49
N ASN A 5 -1.68 28.49 14.82
CA ASN A 5 -1.36 27.40 15.73
C ASN A 5 0.11 26.96 15.88
N ASN A 6 0.52 26.83 17.14
CA ASN A 6 1.79 26.29 17.59
C ASN A 6 1.83 24.77 17.27
N ILE A 7 2.24 24.41 16.05
CA ILE A 7 2.36 23.00 15.64
C ILE A 7 3.71 22.46 16.09
N ASP A 8 3.69 21.43 16.93
CA ASP A 8 4.89 20.75 17.43
C ASP A 8 5.19 19.44 16.68
N TRP A 9 4.16 18.75 16.17
CA TRP A 9 4.26 17.45 15.52
C TRP A 9 3.76 17.46 14.08
N ILE A 10 4.48 16.76 13.20
CA ILE A 10 4.03 16.42 11.85
C ILE A 10 4.05 14.90 11.72
N VAL A 11 2.88 14.33 11.40
CA VAL A 11 2.72 12.89 11.17
C VAL A 11 2.53 12.66 9.67
N PHE A 12 3.41 11.86 9.06
CA PHE A 12 3.35 11.53 7.65
C PHE A 12 2.69 10.16 7.43
N ASP A 13 1.85 10.09 6.40
CA ASP A 13 1.60 8.82 5.73
C ASP A 13 2.82 8.45 4.86
N ILE A 14 2.95 7.18 4.48
CA ILE A 14 3.97 6.69 3.55
C ILE A 14 3.42 6.70 2.13
N GLY A 15 2.32 5.98 1.92
CA GLY A 15 1.73 5.77 0.60
C GLY A 15 1.15 7.05 0.02
N GLY A 16 1.52 7.39 -1.22
CA GLY A 16 1.06 8.62 -1.88
C GLY A 16 1.64 9.92 -1.33
N VAL A 17 2.45 9.86 -0.26
CA VAL A 17 3.10 11.01 0.37
C VAL A 17 4.62 10.91 0.22
N LEU A 18 5.23 9.93 0.90
CA LEU A 18 6.67 9.67 0.85
C LEU A 18 7.05 8.78 -0.32
N ILE A 19 6.17 7.84 -0.68
CA ILE A 19 6.38 6.86 -1.75
C ILE A 19 5.16 6.89 -2.68
N ASN A 20 5.41 7.04 -3.97
CA ASN A 20 4.39 6.93 -4.99
C ASN A 20 3.92 5.48 -5.13
N ILE A 21 2.61 5.27 -5.21
CA ILE A 21 2.03 3.94 -5.39
C ILE A 21 1.34 3.86 -6.75
N ASP A 22 1.62 2.80 -7.51
CA ASP A 22 0.94 2.50 -8.77
C ASP A 22 0.46 1.05 -8.82
N PHE A 23 -0.85 0.88 -8.74
CA PHE A 23 -1.51 -0.43 -8.78
C PHE A 23 -1.86 -0.87 -10.20
N GLN A 24 -1.87 0.03 -11.20
CA GLN A 24 -2.45 -0.27 -12.51
C GLN A 24 -1.70 -1.36 -13.28
N PRO A 25 -0.36 -1.41 -13.28
CA PRO A 25 0.37 -2.49 -13.94
C PRO A 25 0.01 -3.88 -13.37
N THR A 26 -0.08 -3.97 -12.03
CA THR A 26 -0.45 -5.21 -11.34
C THR A 26 -1.88 -5.62 -11.67
N ILE A 27 -2.83 -4.67 -11.63
CA ILE A 27 -4.24 -4.93 -11.93
C ILE A 27 -4.41 -5.39 -13.39
N GLY A 28 -3.80 -4.69 -14.35
CA GLY A 28 -3.88 -5.03 -15.76
C GLY A 28 -3.31 -6.42 -16.07
N MET A 29 -2.15 -6.75 -15.50
CA MET A 29 -1.53 -8.07 -15.67
C MET A 29 -2.43 -9.19 -15.10
N LEU A 30 -2.93 -9.01 -13.88
CA LEU A 30 -3.75 -10.03 -13.21
C LEU A 30 -5.12 -10.19 -13.87
N SER A 31 -5.69 -9.10 -14.39
CA SER A 31 -6.91 -9.11 -15.21
C SER A 31 -6.72 -10.01 -16.44
N GLN A 32 -5.65 -9.78 -17.21
CA GLN A 32 -5.32 -10.61 -18.37
C GLN A 32 -5.09 -12.09 -18.02
N ARG A 33 -4.37 -12.39 -16.93
CA ARG A 33 -4.05 -13.78 -16.53
C ARG A 33 -5.25 -14.54 -15.95
N SER A 34 -6.12 -13.87 -15.19
CA SER A 34 -7.29 -14.50 -14.54
C SER A 34 -8.55 -14.51 -15.42
N GLY A 35 -8.56 -13.70 -16.49
CA GLY A 35 -9.76 -13.43 -17.27
C GLY A 35 -10.85 -12.72 -16.47
N LEU A 36 -10.51 -12.06 -15.35
CA LEU A 36 -11.42 -11.22 -14.59
C LEU A 36 -11.32 -9.78 -15.10
N PRO A 37 -12.43 -9.01 -15.13
CA PRO A 37 -12.38 -7.57 -15.34
C PRO A 37 -11.44 -6.86 -14.35
N GLU A 38 -10.75 -5.81 -14.79
CA GLU A 38 -9.88 -5.01 -13.92
C GLU A 38 -10.56 -4.48 -12.64
N PRO A 39 -11.84 -4.05 -12.65
CA PRO A 39 -12.54 -3.69 -11.42
C PRO A 39 -12.63 -4.83 -10.40
N ASP A 40 -12.80 -6.07 -10.86
CA ASP A 40 -12.89 -7.24 -9.98
C ASP A 40 -11.53 -7.58 -9.39
N VAL A 41 -10.47 -7.52 -10.21
CA VAL A 41 -9.09 -7.67 -9.73
C VAL A 41 -8.74 -6.58 -8.72
N ARG A 42 -9.13 -5.33 -9.00
CA ARG A 42 -8.94 -4.20 -8.07
C ARG A 42 -9.63 -4.48 -6.73
N ASN A 43 -10.86 -4.96 -6.76
CA ASN A 43 -11.60 -5.30 -5.54
C ASN A 43 -10.92 -6.41 -4.73
N VAL A 44 -10.41 -7.44 -5.40
CA VAL A 44 -9.66 -8.53 -4.75
C VAL A 44 -8.39 -8.02 -4.06
N LEU A 45 -7.65 -7.11 -4.71
CA LEU A 45 -6.38 -6.62 -4.19
C LEU A 45 -6.52 -5.53 -3.14
N LEU A 46 -7.54 -4.67 -3.24
CA LEU A 46 -7.57 -3.36 -2.56
C LEU A 46 -8.87 -3.03 -1.80
N GLY A 47 -9.97 -3.79 -1.92
CA GLY A 47 -11.34 -3.28 -1.70
C GLY A 47 -11.52 -2.38 -0.45
N ARG A 48 -12.38 -1.34 -0.43
CA ARG A 48 -13.46 -0.93 -1.37
C ARG A 48 -13.82 0.57 -1.30
N SER A 49 -14.63 1.05 -2.26
CA SER A 49 -15.53 2.22 -2.08
C SER A 49 -16.94 1.83 -1.59
N ASP A 50 -17.38 0.57 -1.72
CA ASP A 50 -18.74 0.09 -1.41
C ASP A 50 -18.82 -1.20 -0.54
N GLY A 51 -17.96 -1.36 0.46
CA GLY A 51 -18.18 -2.29 1.60
C GLY A 51 -17.90 -3.80 1.41
N GLY A 52 -16.64 -4.19 1.23
CA GLY A 52 -16.27 -5.55 0.79
C GLY A 52 -14.78 -5.66 0.48
N GLY A 53 -13.98 -5.16 1.43
CA GLY A 53 -12.53 -4.96 1.36
C GLY A 53 -11.71 -5.89 2.24
N VAL A 54 -12.20 -7.10 2.50
CA VAL A 54 -11.82 -7.82 3.73
C VAL A 54 -10.33 -8.22 3.77
N LEU A 55 -9.71 -8.63 2.66
CA LEU A 55 -8.40 -9.28 2.73
C LEU A 55 -7.23 -8.30 2.93
N ALA A 56 -7.16 -7.21 2.18
CA ALA A 56 -6.06 -6.25 2.28
C ALA A 56 -6.11 -5.48 3.61
N ASP A 57 -7.31 -5.10 4.05
CA ASP A 57 -7.54 -4.45 5.34
C ASP A 57 -7.25 -5.42 6.49
N ALA A 58 -7.72 -6.67 6.40
CA ALA A 58 -7.43 -7.67 7.43
C ALA A 58 -5.93 -7.98 7.54
N LEU A 59 -5.19 -7.98 6.43
CA LEU A 59 -3.74 -8.15 6.48
C LEU A 59 -3.08 -6.92 7.13
N SER A 60 -3.49 -5.71 6.75
CA SER A 60 -2.90 -4.46 7.25
C SER A 60 -3.18 -4.22 8.74
N THR A 61 -4.29 -4.75 9.24
CA THR A 61 -4.69 -4.71 10.66
C THR A 61 -4.19 -5.91 11.47
N GLY A 62 -3.54 -6.89 10.83
CA GLY A 62 -3.07 -8.12 11.49
C GLY A 62 -4.17 -9.13 11.85
N ASN A 63 -5.38 -8.95 11.33
CA ASN A 63 -6.51 -9.87 11.52
C ASN A 63 -6.36 -11.18 10.73
N ILE A 64 -5.57 -11.17 9.65
CA ILE A 64 -5.14 -12.39 8.96
C ILE A 64 -3.62 -12.37 8.78
N ASP A 65 -3.02 -13.55 8.71
CA ASP A 65 -1.60 -13.69 8.39
C ASP A 65 -1.34 -13.63 6.87
N LEU A 66 -0.06 -13.49 6.51
CA LEU A 66 0.37 -13.45 5.11
C LEU A 66 -0.02 -14.72 4.34
N LYS A 67 0.04 -15.89 4.98
CA LYS A 67 -0.28 -17.16 4.34
C LYS A 67 -1.74 -17.21 3.91
N THR A 68 -2.64 -16.81 4.80
CA THR A 68 -4.08 -16.72 4.56
C THR A 68 -4.38 -15.70 3.48
N TYR A 69 -3.78 -14.51 3.55
CA TYR A 69 -3.91 -13.49 2.50
C TYR A 69 -3.53 -14.05 1.12
N LEU A 70 -2.34 -14.65 1.00
CA LEU A 70 -1.86 -15.18 -0.28
C LEU A 70 -2.79 -16.29 -0.81
N SER A 71 -3.20 -17.24 0.02
CA SER A 71 -4.09 -18.32 -0.42
C SER A 71 -5.44 -17.80 -0.90
N GLU A 72 -6.02 -16.85 -0.17
CA GLU A 72 -7.34 -16.29 -0.47
C GLU A 72 -7.32 -15.41 -1.72
N THR A 73 -6.31 -14.55 -1.86
CA THR A 73 -6.12 -13.72 -3.05
C THR A 73 -5.87 -14.57 -4.29
N ILE A 74 -5.00 -15.60 -4.21
CA ILE A 74 -4.73 -16.50 -5.35
C ILE A 74 -6.00 -17.26 -5.75
N ARG A 75 -6.77 -17.74 -4.78
CA ARG A 75 -8.05 -18.40 -5.03
C ARG A 75 -9.02 -17.46 -5.75
N ALA A 76 -9.15 -16.21 -5.28
CA ALA A 76 -10.00 -15.21 -5.90
C ALA A 76 -9.55 -14.86 -7.34
N LEU A 77 -8.24 -14.90 -7.61
CA LEU A 77 -7.64 -14.71 -8.93
C LEU A 77 -7.62 -16.01 -9.77
N LYS A 78 -8.45 -17.01 -9.42
CA LYS A 78 -8.57 -18.30 -10.13
C LYS A 78 -7.25 -19.08 -10.25
N GLY A 79 -6.33 -18.92 -9.30
CA GLY A 79 -5.05 -19.61 -9.30
C GLY A 79 -4.08 -19.15 -10.40
N CYS A 80 -4.32 -18.00 -11.02
CA CYS A 80 -3.55 -17.56 -12.19
C CYS A 80 -2.11 -17.13 -11.87
N ILE A 81 -1.74 -17.04 -10.59
CA ILE A 81 -0.46 -16.52 -10.09
C ILE A 81 0.03 -17.33 -8.88
N SER A 82 1.36 -17.49 -8.76
CA SER A 82 1.97 -18.11 -7.59
C SER A 82 2.09 -17.14 -6.40
N PRO A 83 2.23 -17.65 -5.15
CA PRO A 83 2.42 -16.79 -3.98
C PRO A 83 3.65 -15.87 -4.08
N ARG A 84 4.76 -16.39 -4.63
CA ARG A 84 5.99 -15.62 -4.81
C ARG A 84 5.82 -14.50 -5.84
N GLU A 85 5.20 -14.79 -6.98
CA GLU A 85 4.92 -13.76 -7.98
C GLU A 85 3.99 -12.69 -7.42
N LEU A 86 2.95 -13.08 -6.66
CA LEU A 86 2.03 -12.12 -6.03
C LEU A 86 2.78 -11.17 -5.09
N ILE A 87 3.68 -11.68 -4.24
CA ILE A 87 4.52 -10.82 -3.37
C ILE A 87 5.33 -9.82 -4.20
N ILE A 88 6.01 -10.29 -5.26
CA ILE A 88 6.84 -9.44 -6.11
C ILE A 88 6.01 -8.34 -6.78
N LEU A 89 4.84 -8.70 -7.32
CA LEU A 89 3.95 -7.72 -7.95
C LEU A 89 3.45 -6.68 -6.95
N ARG A 90 3.05 -7.11 -5.75
CA ARG A 90 2.60 -6.20 -4.69
C ARG A 90 3.72 -5.25 -4.25
N GLN A 91 4.96 -5.73 -4.14
CA GLN A 91 6.12 -4.88 -3.84
C GLN A 91 6.41 -3.86 -4.94
N ALA A 92 6.25 -4.25 -6.20
CA ALA A 92 6.47 -3.37 -7.35
C ALA A 92 5.45 -2.22 -7.46
N GLU A 93 4.34 -2.28 -6.72
CA GLU A 93 3.38 -1.17 -6.63
C GLU A 93 4.00 0.05 -5.92
N LEU A 94 5.02 -0.15 -5.07
CA LEU A 94 5.81 0.92 -4.47
C LEU A 94 6.85 1.40 -5.48
N THR A 95 6.58 2.51 -6.15
CA THR A 95 7.36 2.92 -7.34
C THR A 95 8.58 3.76 -6.99
N THR A 96 8.36 5.01 -6.58
CA THR A 96 9.42 6.01 -6.43
C THR A 96 9.25 6.79 -5.14
N VAL A 97 10.36 7.04 -4.46
CA VAL A 97 10.39 7.96 -3.32
C VAL A 97 10.18 9.39 -3.84
N ASN A 98 9.30 10.13 -3.17
CA ASN A 98 9.13 11.56 -3.41
C ASN A 98 10.40 12.32 -2.95
N LYS A 99 11.34 12.52 -3.89
CA LYS A 99 12.65 13.13 -3.62
C LYS A 99 12.54 14.54 -3.01
N ALA A 100 11.56 15.33 -3.45
CA ALA A 100 11.36 16.69 -2.92
C ALA A 100 10.95 16.65 -1.45
N LEU A 101 10.05 15.74 -1.08
CA LEU A 101 9.66 15.55 0.31
C LEU A 101 10.80 14.96 1.14
N ALA A 102 11.51 13.95 0.63
CA ALA A 102 12.68 13.37 1.29
C ALA A 102 13.78 14.40 1.60
N GLN A 103 14.03 15.35 0.69
CA GLN A 103 14.96 16.46 0.90
C GLN A 103 14.45 17.50 1.91
N THR A 104 13.14 17.56 2.13
CA THR A 104 12.49 18.50 3.05
C THR A 104 12.42 17.95 4.48
N LEU A 105 12.36 16.62 4.65
CA LEU A 105 12.28 15.98 5.98
C LEU A 105 13.37 16.44 6.96
N PRO A 106 14.67 16.56 6.59
CA PRO A 106 15.69 17.07 7.52
C PRO A 106 15.41 18.49 8.00
N LYS A 107 14.88 19.35 7.12
CA LYS A 107 14.54 20.75 7.44
C LYS A 107 13.33 20.84 8.36
N LEU A 108 12.37 19.91 8.22
CA LEU A 108 11.22 19.82 9.12
C LEU A 108 11.63 19.26 10.48
N LYS A 109 12.49 18.23 10.51
CA LYS A 109 12.99 17.61 11.75
C LYS A 109 13.74 18.60 12.64
N SER A 110 14.35 19.64 12.07
CA SER A 110 15.03 20.68 12.86
C SER A 110 14.07 21.63 13.58
N ARG A 111 12.75 21.54 13.34
CA ARG A 111 11.72 22.48 13.81
C ARG A 111 10.53 21.78 14.46
N TYR A 112 10.23 20.57 14.02
CA TYR A 112 9.07 19.78 14.42
C TYR A 112 9.50 18.37 14.81
N HIS A 113 8.75 17.75 15.69
CA HIS A 113 8.79 16.32 15.88
C HIS A 113 8.13 15.62 14.70
N LEU A 114 8.81 14.64 14.11
CA LEU A 114 8.29 13.90 12.97
C LEU A 114 7.91 12.49 13.40
N ALA A 115 6.72 12.04 13.01
CA ALA A 115 6.28 10.66 13.13
C ALA A 115 5.78 10.14 11.78
N CYS A 116 5.68 8.82 11.69
CA CYS A 116 5.08 8.14 10.55
C CYS A 116 3.89 7.32 11.06
N PHE A 117 2.73 7.48 10.42
CA PHE A 117 1.54 6.69 10.69
C PHE A 117 0.91 6.31 9.35
N SER A 118 1.04 5.05 8.97
CA SER A 118 0.65 4.57 7.65
C SER A 118 0.02 3.18 7.74
N ASN A 119 -1.11 3.00 7.07
CA ASN A 119 -1.68 1.68 6.85
C ASN A 119 -0.75 0.93 5.90
N SER A 120 -0.09 -0.10 6.42
CA SER A 120 0.83 -0.94 5.66
C SER A 120 0.64 -2.39 6.06
N ASN A 121 1.33 -3.28 5.36
CA ASN A 121 1.32 -4.70 5.66
C ASN A 121 2.72 -5.28 5.51
N VAL A 122 2.89 -6.53 5.94
CA VAL A 122 4.18 -7.23 5.95
C VAL A 122 4.84 -7.34 4.56
N ILE A 123 4.06 -7.37 3.47
CA ILE A 123 4.60 -7.46 2.10
C ILE A 123 5.35 -6.17 1.75
N HIS A 124 4.75 -5.03 2.05
CA HIS A 124 5.30 -3.71 1.76
C HIS A 124 6.37 -3.32 2.78
N TRP A 125 6.14 -3.57 4.07
CA TRP A 125 7.10 -3.21 5.12
C TRP A 125 8.42 -3.97 4.98
N GLY A 126 8.37 -5.28 4.66
CA GLY A 126 9.59 -6.07 4.44
C GLY A 126 10.41 -5.66 3.22
N TYR A 127 9.84 -4.88 2.29
CA TYR A 127 10.56 -4.32 1.14
C TYR A 127 11.20 -2.95 1.44
N MET A 128 10.67 -2.24 2.43
CA MET A 128 11.13 -0.89 2.80
C MET A 128 12.26 -0.90 3.86
N LEU A 129 12.50 -2.03 4.53
CA LEU A 129 13.61 -2.25 5.47
C LEU A 129 14.85 -2.80 4.76
#